data_AF-A0A1B8WEV9-F1
#
_entry.id   AF-A0A1B8WEV9-F1
#
_cell.length_a   1.000
_cell.length_b   1.000
_cell.length_c   1.000
_cell.angle_alpha   90.00
_cell.angle_beta   90.00
_cell.angle_gamma   90.00
#
_symmetry.space_group_name_H-M   'P 1'
#
loop_
_entity.id
_entity.type
_entity.pdbx_description
1 polymer ?
#
loop_
_entity_poly.entity_id
_entity_poly.type
_entity_poly.pdbx_seq_one_letter_code
_entity_poly.pdbx_strand_id
1 'polypeptide(L)' 'MKIYVIQSFNEDGLENVYVGADEEKALSLKSADFDHCDALFVEIWEDGEKTDDFRLVESPEENDEEAEDAIEEDK' A
#
# COMPACT_ATOMS: atom_id res chain seq x y z
N MET A 1 7.41 -11.11 12.63
CA MET A 1 5.95 -10.78 12.72
C MET A 1 5.70 -9.58 11.80
N LYS A 2 4.75 -9.69 10.86
CA LYS A 2 4.45 -8.61 9.91
C LYS A 2 3.43 -7.62 10.49
N ILE A 3 3.65 -6.33 10.23
CA ILE A 3 2.78 -5.22 10.61
C ILE A 3 2.55 -4.36 9.36
N TYR A 4 1.28 -4.05 9.10
CA TYR A 4 0.82 -3.16 8.06
C TYR A 4 0.45 -1.83 8.70
N VAL A 5 1.12 -0.78 8.26
CA VAL A 5 0.86 0.61 8.67
C VAL A 5 0.22 1.32 7.50
N ILE A 6 -1.01 1.79 7.67
CA ILE A 6 -1.74 2.53 6.64
C ILE A 6 -1.70 4.00 7.00
N GLN A 7 -1.21 4.80 6.07
CA GLN A 7 -1.11 6.24 6.17
C GLN A 7 -2.08 6.92 5.20
N SER A 8 -2.94 7.77 5.73
CA SER A 8 -3.75 8.69 4.92
C SER A 8 -2.94 9.92 4.57
N PHE A 9 -2.86 10.21 3.29
CA PHE A 9 -2.34 11.45 2.78
C PHE A 9 -3.49 12.45 2.60
N ASN A 10 -3.40 13.57 3.31
CA ASN A 10 -4.37 14.65 3.34
C ASN A 10 -3.67 16.02 3.30
N GLU A 11 -4.43 17.11 3.39
CA GLU A 11 -3.91 18.48 3.37
C GLU A 11 -2.95 18.80 4.54
N ASP A 12 -3.05 18.08 5.66
CA ASP A 12 -2.20 18.25 6.86
C ASP A 12 -0.90 17.41 6.76
N GLY A 13 -0.87 16.39 5.90
CA GLY A 13 0.29 15.55 5.63
C GLY A 13 -0.04 14.06 5.62
N LEU A 14 0.85 13.24 6.19
CA LEU A 14 0.66 11.80 6.34
C LEU A 14 0.22 11.49 7.78
N GLU A 15 -0.93 10.84 7.94
CA GLU A 15 -1.46 10.42 9.24
C GLU A 15 -1.64 8.90 9.28
N ASN A 16 -1.20 8.25 10.37
CA ASN A 16 -1.38 6.82 10.57
C ASN A 16 -2.83 6.50 10.95
N VAL A 17 -3.59 5.94 10.01
CA VAL A 17 -5.02 5.58 10.21
C VAL A 17 -5.21 4.12 10.63
N TYR A 18 -4.24 3.24 10.37
CA TYR A 18 -4.28 1.86 10.81
C TYR A 18 -2.88 1.30 11.06
N VAL A 19 -2.74 0.51 12.14
CA VAL A 19 -1.52 -0.23 12.48
C VAL A 19 -1.93 -1.59 13.01
N GLY A 20 -1.56 -2.66 12.30
CA GLY A 20 -1.93 -4.01 12.72
C GLY A 20 -1.30 -5.10 11.88
N ALA A 21 -1.43 -6.35 12.30
CA ALA A 21 -0.93 -7.51 11.57
C ALA A 21 -1.95 -8.11 10.58
N ASP A 22 -3.15 -7.54 10.51
CA ASP A 22 -4.23 -8.04 9.65
C ASP A 22 -4.11 -7.42 8.25
N GLU A 23 -3.60 -8.22 7.31
CA GLU A 23 -3.37 -7.84 5.91
C GLU A 23 -4.68 -7.57 5.17
N GLU A 24 -5.65 -8.49 5.28
CA GLU A 24 -6.94 -8.37 4.58
C GLU A 24 -7.64 -7.06 4.94
N LYS A 25 -7.65 -6.72 6.23
CA LYS A 25 -8.19 -5.44 6.68
C LYS A 25 -7.39 -4.27 6.14
N ALA A 26 -6.06 -4.32 6.20
CA ALA A 26 -5.17 -3.25 5.74
C ALA A 26 -5.37 -2.94 4.25
N LEU A 27 -5.47 -3.98 3.42
CA LEU A 27 -5.65 -3.87 1.97
C LEU A 27 -7.09 -3.56 1.56
N SER A 28 -8.07 -3.83 2.42
CA SER A 28 -9.49 -3.49 2.17
C SER A 28 -9.83 -2.01 2.33
N LEU A 29 -8.94 -1.24 2.98
CA LEU A 29 -9.17 0.18 3.26
C LEU A 29 -9.12 1.01 1.99
N LYS A 30 -10.01 2.02 1.91
CA LYS A 30 -10.08 2.93 0.76
C LYS A 30 -9.92 4.35 1.24
N SER A 31 -9.32 5.20 0.42
CA SER A 31 -9.24 6.63 0.72
C SER A 31 -10.64 7.24 0.91
N ALA A 32 -11.65 6.70 0.23
CA ALA A 32 -13.06 7.10 0.39
C ALA A 32 -13.65 6.80 1.78
N ASP A 33 -13.07 5.90 2.58
CA ASP A 33 -13.51 5.64 3.96
C ASP A 33 -13.02 6.71 4.95
N PHE A 34 -12.14 7.62 4.53
CA PHE A 34 -11.52 8.65 5.37
C PHE A 34 -11.84 10.05 4.84
N ASP A 35 -12.25 10.95 5.75
CA ASP A 35 -12.49 12.36 5.42
C ASP A 35 -11.19 13.06 4.99
N HIS A 36 -11.26 13.86 3.92
CA HIS A 36 -10.13 14.62 3.37
C HIS A 36 -8.90 13.78 2.97
N CYS A 37 -9.08 12.49 2.65
CA CYS A 37 -7.98 11.61 2.25
C CYS A 37 -7.84 11.54 0.72
N ASP A 38 -6.75 12.07 0.19
CA ASP A 38 -6.42 12.03 -1.25
C ASP A 38 -5.78 10.70 -1.66
N ALA A 39 -5.06 10.03 -0.76
CA ALA A 39 -4.40 8.76 -1.03
C ALA A 39 -4.13 7.97 0.24
N LEU A 40 -4.08 6.64 0.12
CA LEU A 40 -3.58 5.76 1.18
C LEU A 40 -2.23 5.17 0.79
N PHE A 41 -1.34 5.05 1.76
CA PHE A 41 -0.05 4.38 1.65
C PHE A 41 0.03 3.24 2.64
N VAL A 42 0.62 2.11 2.22
CA VAL A 42 0.85 0.94 3.06
C VAL A 42 2.35 0.82 3.29
N GLU A 43 2.77 0.69 4.55
CA GLU A 43 4.12 0.27 4.90
C GLU A 43 4.07 -1.10 5.57
N ILE A 44 4.87 -2.04 5.07
CA ILE A 44 5.02 -3.37 5.64
C ILE A 44 6.30 -3.38 6.48
N TRP A 45 6.15 -3.76 7.73
CA TRP A 45 7.23 -3.92 8.70
C TRP A 45 7.31 -5.37 9.13
N GLU A 46 8.51 -5.95 9.11
CA GLU A 46 8.79 -7.30 9.62
C GLU A 46 9.97 -7.24 10.59
N ASP A 47 9.80 -7.83 11.77
CA ASP A 47 10.86 -7.94 12.78
C ASP A 47 11.50 -6.60 13.22
N GLY A 48 10.74 -5.51 13.10
CA GLY A 48 11.15 -4.17 13.49
C GLY A 48 11.83 -3.37 12.39
N GLU A 49 11.93 -3.92 11.18
CA GLU A 49 12.48 -3.26 10.01
C GLU A 49 11.40 -3.10 8.94
N LYS A 50 11.40 -1.96 8.26
CA LYS A 50 10.51 -1.73 7.13
C LYS A 50 10.98 -2.57 5.96
N THR A 51 10.13 -3.48 5.49
CA THR A 51 10.45 -4.38 4.37
C THR A 51 9.92 -3.86 3.04
N ASP A 52 8.78 -3.18 3.04
CA ASP A 52 8.12 -2.75 1.81
C ASP A 52 7.22 -1.52 2.04
N ASP A 53 6.96 -0.76 0.98
CA ASP A 53 5.89 0.24 0.95
C ASP A 53 5.33 0.48 -0.44
N PHE A 54 4.02 0.70 -0.51
CA PHE A 54 3.33 1.01 -1.75
C PHE A 54 2.11 1.88 -1.51
N ARG A 55 1.65 2.55 -2.57
CA ARG A 55 0.39 3.30 -2.54
C ARG A 55 -0.77 2.32 -2.69
N LEU A 56 -1.73 2.40 -1.78
CA LEU A 56 -2.97 1.62 -1.88
C LEU A 56 -3.86 2.28 -2.94
N VAL A 57 -3.78 1.76 -4.16
CA VAL A 57 -4.59 2.22 -5.29
C VAL A 57 -5.86 1.39 -5.35
N GLU A 58 -7.02 2.05 -5.38
CA GLU A 58 -8.31 1.41 -5.65
C GLU A 58 -8.37 1.01 -7.13
N SER A 59 -7.58 0.02 -7.55
CA SER A 59 -7.68 -0.52 -8.91
C SER A 59 -9.02 -1.24 -9.06
N PRO A 60 -9.80 -0.95 -10.12
CA PRO A 60 -11.15 -1.51 -10.27
C PRO A 60 -11.20 -3.02 -10.47
N GLU A 61 -10.10 -3.69 -10.84
CA GLU A 61 -9.98 -5.13 -11.01
C GLU A 61 -8.47 -5.44 -11.07
N GLU A 62 -8.02 -6.43 -10.30
CA GLU A 62 -6.74 -7.19 -10.46
C GLU A 62 -5.45 -6.40 -10.74
N ASN A 63 -4.58 -6.28 -9.73
CA ASN A 63 -3.14 -6.06 -9.95
C ASN A 63 -2.38 -7.33 -9.55
N ASP A 64 -2.71 -8.42 -10.22
CA ASP A 64 -1.88 -9.63 -10.33
C ASP A 64 -0.95 -9.40 -11.53
N GLU A 65 0.36 -9.42 -11.27
CA GLU A 65 1.47 -9.60 -12.23
C GLU A 65 1.54 -8.70 -13.49
N GLU A 66 2.50 -7.76 -13.53
CA GLU A 66 3.32 -7.53 -14.74
C GLU A 66 4.51 -6.58 -14.44
N ALA A 67 5.66 -7.17 -14.09
CA ALA A 67 6.97 -6.59 -14.36
C ALA A 67 8.01 -7.69 -14.65
N GLU A 68 7.63 -8.64 -15.51
CA GLU A 68 8.57 -9.50 -16.24
C GLU A 68 8.36 -9.22 -17.73
N ASP A 69 9.25 -8.45 -18.37
CA ASP A 69 9.91 -8.86 -19.62
C ASP A 69 10.90 -7.78 -20.09
N ALA A 70 12.19 -8.07 -19.91
CA ALA A 70 13.24 -7.44 -20.72
C ALA A 70 14.35 -8.47 -20.94
N ILE A 71 14.03 -9.54 -21.67
CA ILE A 71 15.06 -10.39 -22.32
C ILE A 71 14.94 -10.30 -23.85
N GLU A 72 15.89 -9.54 -24.41
CA GLU A 72 16.60 -9.67 -25.70
C GLU A 72 15.83 -9.86 -27.01
N GLU A 73 16.10 -8.98 -28.00
CA GLU A 73 16.39 -9.46 -29.36
C GLU A 73 17.59 -8.72 -30.00
N ASP A 74 18.53 -9.56 -30.42
CA ASP A 74 19.74 -9.39 -31.20
C ASP A 74 19.50 -8.71 -32.56
N LYS A 75 20.37 -7.75 -32.93
CA LYS A 75 20.77 -7.47 -34.32
C LYS A 75 22.05 -6.68 -34.44
#